data_AF-A0A972AR78-F1
#
_entry.id   AF-A0A972AR78-F1
#
_cell.length_a   1.000
_cell.length_b   1.000
_cell.length_c   1.000
_cell.angle_alpha   90.00
_cell.angle_beta   90.00
_cell.angle_gamma   90.00
#
_symmetry.space_group_name_H-M   'P 1'
#
loop_
_entity.id
_entity.type
_entity.pdbx_description
1 polymer ?
#
loop_
_entity_poly.entity_id
_entity_poly.type
_entity_poly.pdbx_seq_one_letter_code
_entity_poly.pdbx_strand_id
1 'polypeptide(L)'
;LIYSIFIGYSFYKHVDYGTLLVPAILYAAVLITTFVMASSLGMRLVAASTPNATLMCTLLIGGALQFFISDSLWGNINFNGHKKNRPMKNINIITYFGAQVLLACTILVIS
;
A
#
# COMPACT_ATOMS: atom_id res chain seq x y z
N LEU A 1 10.42 -7.53 -5.91
CA LEU A 1 11.53 -8.10 -5.11
C LEU A 1 11.90 -7.24 -3.89
N ILE A 2 12.20 -5.95 -4.05
CA ILE A 2 12.61 -5.06 -2.93
C ILE A 2 11.49 -4.91 -1.87
N TYR A 3 10.23 -4.77 -2.29
CA TYR A 3 9.10 -4.62 -1.37
C TYR A 3 8.77 -5.90 -0.59
N SER A 4 8.88 -7.07 -1.22
CA SER A 4 8.75 -8.37 -0.56
C SER A 4 9.83 -8.60 0.49
N ILE A 5 11.03 -8.01 0.31
CA ILE A 5 12.10 -8.02 1.33
C ILE A 5 11.73 -7.10 2.50
N PHE A 6 11.13 -5.93 2.26
CA PHE A 6 10.68 -5.02 3.33
C PHE A 6 9.56 -5.64 4.18
N ILE A 7 8.60 -6.32 3.54
CA ILE A 7 7.55 -7.10 4.22
C ILE A 7 8.17 -8.23 5.05
N GLY A 8 9.04 -9.03 4.43
CA GLY A 8 9.74 -10.12 5.11
C GLY A 8 10.56 -9.62 6.32
N TYR A 9 11.21 -8.45 6.20
CA TYR A 9 11.94 -7.82 7.29
C TYR A 9 11.02 -7.32 8.42
N SER A 10 9.83 -6.82 8.09
CA SER A 10 8.80 -6.42 9.06
C SER A 10 8.24 -7.62 9.83
N PHE A 11 8.09 -8.78 9.17
CA PHE A 11 7.70 -10.04 9.82
C PHE A 11 8.84 -10.68 10.63
N TYR A 12 10.10 -10.53 10.20
CA TYR A 12 11.26 -11.13 10.86
C TYR A 12 11.62 -10.45 12.20
N LYS A 13 11.28 -9.17 12.38
CA LYS A 13 11.67 -8.40 13.56
C LYS A 13 10.53 -8.35 14.60
N HIS A 14 10.52 -9.31 15.52
CA HIS A 14 9.81 -9.30 16.82
C HIS A 14 8.35 -8.81 16.81
N VAL A 15 7.55 -9.24 15.84
CA VAL A 15 6.10 -9.05 15.92
C VAL A 15 5.46 -10.37 16.32
N ASP A 16 4.92 -10.44 17.54
CA ASP A 16 4.27 -11.63 18.07
C ASP A 16 2.85 -11.73 17.50
N TYR A 17 2.75 -12.21 16.26
CA TYR A 17 1.49 -12.24 15.52
C TYR A 17 0.50 -13.30 16.05
N GLY A 18 0.92 -14.24 16.91
CA GLY A 18 0.06 -15.28 17.49
C GLY A 18 -0.93 -15.88 16.46
N THR A 19 -2.22 -15.94 16.84
CA THR A 19 -3.33 -16.41 15.99
C THR A 19 -3.64 -15.49 14.80
N LEU A 20 -3.15 -14.24 14.80
CA LEU A 20 -3.41 -13.23 13.77
C LEU A 20 -2.39 -13.27 12.61
N LEU A 21 -1.39 -14.15 12.67
CA LEU A 21 -0.39 -14.32 11.61
C LEU A 21 -1.02 -14.74 10.27
N VAL A 22 -1.93 -15.71 10.29
CA VAL A 22 -2.59 -16.22 9.07
C VAL A 22 -3.43 -15.13 8.38
N PRO A 23 -4.34 -14.42 9.09
CA PRO A 23 -5.02 -13.25 8.53
C PRO A 23 -4.08 -12.17 8.02
N ALA A 24 -2.97 -11.89 8.72
CA ALA A 24 -2.00 -10.86 8.32
C ALA A 24 -1.27 -11.24 7.01
N ILE A 25 -0.91 -12.52 6.85
CA ILE A 25 -0.28 -13.02 5.61
C ILE A 25 -1.26 -12.95 4.44
N LEU A 26 -2.52 -13.36 4.64
CA LEU A 26 -3.54 -13.28 3.60
C LEU A 26 -3.81 -11.82 3.19
N TYR A 27 -3.89 -10.91 4.16
CA TYR A 27 -4.05 -9.48 3.90
C TYR A 27 -2.85 -8.90 3.14
N ALA A 28 -1.62 -9.24 3.55
CA ALA A 28 -0.42 -8.84 2.84
C ALA A 28 -0.39 -9.36 1.41
N ALA A 29 -0.83 -10.61 1.18
CA ALA A 29 -0.92 -11.18 -0.16
C ALA A 29 -1.89 -10.38 -1.03
N VAL A 30 -3.07 -10.04 -0.51
CA VAL A 30 -4.06 -9.20 -1.21
C VAL A 30 -3.45 -7.85 -1.59
N LEU A 31 -2.77 -7.16 -0.67
CA LEU A 31 -2.12 -5.88 -0.93
C LEU A 31 -1.07 -5.96 -2.03
N ILE A 32 -0.25 -7.02 -2.02
CA ILE A 32 0.77 -7.25 -3.06
C ILE A 32 0.09 -7.47 -4.42
N THR A 33 -0.95 -8.30 -4.50
CA THR A 33 -1.68 -8.50 -5.75
C THR A 33 -2.30 -7.22 -6.27
N THR A 34 -2.93 -6.41 -5.40
CA THR A 34 -3.53 -5.13 -5.80
C THR A 34 -2.47 -4.15 -6.31
N PHE A 35 -1.31 -4.10 -5.66
CA PHE A 35 -0.19 -3.28 -6.10
C PHE A 35 0.34 -3.71 -7.49
N VAL A 36 0.52 -5.01 -7.70
CA VAL A 36 0.96 -5.57 -8.99
C VAL A 36 -0.07 -5.31 -10.09
N MET A 37 -1.37 -5.49 -9.80
CA MET A 37 -2.44 -5.22 -10.75
C MET A 37 -2.53 -3.73 -11.11
N ALA A 38 -2.47 -2.82 -10.14
CA ALA A 38 -2.47 -1.37 -10.38
C ALA A 38 -1.27 -0.94 -11.24
N SER A 39 -0.09 -1.52 -10.95
CA SER A 39 1.12 -1.27 -11.73
C SER A 39 1.02 -1.81 -13.16
N SER A 40 0.49 -3.03 -13.32
CA SER A 40 0.28 -3.63 -14.65
C SER A 40 -0.73 -2.82 -15.47
N LEU A 41 -1.83 -2.40 -14.85
CA LEU A 41 -2.85 -1.57 -15.49
C LEU A 41 -2.28 -0.21 -15.91
N GLY A 42 -1.57 0.48 -15.01
CA GLY A 42 -0.91 1.75 -15.31
C GLY A 42 0.05 1.65 -16.49
N MET A 43 0.91 0.62 -16.52
CA MET A 43 1.83 0.39 -17.64
C MET A 43 1.10 0.08 -18.95
N ARG A 44 0.00 -0.68 -18.91
CA ARG A 44 -0.81 -0.98 -20.10
C ARG A 44 -1.48 0.26 -20.67
N LEU A 45 -2.00 1.14 -19.81
CA LEU A 45 -2.59 2.41 -20.22
C LEU A 45 -1.56 3.31 -20.91
N VAL A 46 -0.33 3.35 -20.40
CA VAL A 46 0.79 4.08 -21.02
C VAL A 46 1.15 3.47 -22.38
N ALA A 47 1.26 2.15 -22.45
CA ALA A 47 1.56 1.45 -23.70
C ALA A 47 0.48 1.63 -24.78
N ALA A 48 -0.79 1.73 -24.36
CA ALA A 48 -1.92 1.98 -25.25
C ALA A 48 -2.03 3.45 -25.73
N SER A 49 -1.12 4.33 -25.28
CA SER A 49 -1.15 5.77 -25.59
C SER A 49 -2.50 6.44 -25.26
N THR A 50 -3.19 5.94 -24.23
CA THR A 50 -4.46 6.51 -23.77
C THR A 50 -4.24 7.98 -23.36
N PRO A 51 -5.17 8.90 -23.66
CA PRO A 51 -5.10 10.26 -23.15
C PRO A 51 -4.90 10.27 -21.63
N ASN A 52 -3.97 11.10 -21.14
CA ASN A 52 -3.61 11.19 -19.72
C ASN A 52 -3.08 9.88 -19.08
N ALA A 53 -2.66 8.89 -19.87
CA ALA A 53 -2.19 7.59 -19.36
C ALA A 53 -1.06 7.71 -18.33
N THR A 54 -0.11 8.62 -18.53
CA THR A 54 0.98 8.85 -17.58
C THR A 54 0.46 9.34 -16.23
N LEU A 55 -0.54 10.23 -16.23
CA LEU A 55 -1.22 10.73 -15.03
C LEU A 55 -2.03 9.62 -14.35
N MET A 56 -2.75 8.79 -15.10
CA MET A 56 -3.46 7.62 -14.54
C MET A 56 -2.49 6.65 -13.89
N CYS A 57 -1.36 6.36 -14.56
CA CYS A 57 -0.35 5.44 -14.08
C CYS A 57 0.29 5.93 -12.78
N THR A 58 0.64 7.22 -12.69
CA THR A 58 1.20 7.80 -11.47
C THR A 58 0.19 7.82 -10.32
N LEU A 59 -1.09 8.11 -10.59
CA LEU A 59 -2.15 8.07 -9.59
C LEU A 59 -2.42 6.64 -9.09
N LEU A 60 -2.46 5.65 -9.98
CA LEU A 60 -2.68 4.24 -9.65
C LEU A 60 -1.52 3.66 -8.83
N ILE A 61 -0.28 3.81 -9.32
CA ILE A 61 0.90 3.28 -8.65
C ILE A 61 1.16 4.04 -7.34
N GLY A 62 1.03 5.37 -7.37
CA GLY A 62 1.20 6.22 -6.19
C GLY A 62 0.17 5.89 -5.11
N GLY A 63 -1.11 5.78 -5.46
CA GLY A 63 -2.17 5.42 -4.54
C GLY A 63 -1.96 4.03 -3.94
N ALA A 64 -1.59 3.04 -4.75
CA ALA A 64 -1.33 1.67 -4.28
C ALA A 64 -0.07 1.58 -3.39
N LEU A 65 1.01 2.29 -3.71
CA LEU A 65 2.19 2.39 -2.84
C LEU A 65 1.84 3.02 -1.49
N GLN A 66 1.07 4.10 -1.52
CA GLN A 66 0.70 4.82 -0.32
C GLN A 66 -0.21 3.96 0.58
N PHE A 67 -1.15 3.22 -0.02
CA PHE A 67 -1.97 2.24 0.70
C PHE A 67 -1.12 1.16 1.38
N PHE A 68 -0.14 0.62 0.64
CA PHE A 68 0.77 -0.39 1.15
C PHE A 68 1.65 0.10 2.32
N ILE A 69 2.18 1.32 2.23
CA ILE A 69 2.99 1.94 3.30
C ILE A 69 2.14 2.17 4.55
N SER A 70 0.90 2.66 4.36
CA SER A 70 -0.06 2.88 5.44
C SER A 70 -0.34 1.58 6.20
N ASP A 71 -0.66 0.50 5.50
CA ASP A 71 -0.96 -0.78 6.15
C ASP A 71 0.25 -1.40 6.86
N SER A 72 1.45 -1.23 6.29
CA SER A 72 2.70 -1.64 6.93
C SER A 72 2.94 -0.87 8.24
N LEU A 73 2.66 0.44 8.25
CA LEU A 73 2.72 1.27 9.46
C LEU A 73 1.65 0.85 10.48
N TRP A 74 0.43 0.54 10.05
CA TRP A 74 -0.65 0.09 10.92
C TRP A 74 -0.29 -1.21 11.64
N GLY A 75 0.25 -2.19 10.91
CA GLY A 75 0.72 -3.45 11.49
C GLY A 75 1.81 -3.22 12.53
N ASN A 76 2.79 -2.38 12.22
CA ASN A 76 3.86 -2.04 13.16
C ASN A 76 3.36 -1.29 14.40
N ILE A 77 2.34 -0.43 14.28
CA ILE A 77 1.76 0.31 15.41
C ILE A 77 0.98 -0.61 16.36
N ASN A 78 0.23 -1.57 15.82
CA ASN A 78 -0.68 -2.38 16.62
C ASN A 78 -0.05 -3.68 17.15
N PHE A 79 0.92 -4.25 16.45
CA PHE A 79 1.50 -5.54 16.84
C PHE A 79 2.88 -5.46 17.48
N ASN A 80 3.59 -4.33 17.37
CA ASN A 80 4.99 -4.26 17.80
C ASN A 80 5.17 -3.90 19.29
N GLY A 81 4.22 -4.22 20.19
CA GLY A 81 4.36 -4.16 21.67
C GLY A 81 4.80 -2.83 22.32
N HIS A 82 5.18 -1.82 21.55
CA HIS A 82 5.88 -0.63 22.00
C HIS A 82 4.93 0.57 22.16
N LYS A 83 5.26 1.43 23.15
CA LYS A 83 4.53 2.62 23.61
C LYS A 83 3.84 3.42 22.50
N LYS A 84 2.63 3.94 22.79
CA LYS A 84 1.81 4.86 21.97
C LYS A 84 2.65 5.77 21.07
N ASN A 85 2.91 5.34 19.84
CA ASN A 85 3.73 6.08 18.89
C ASN A 85 2.84 7.01 18.05
N ARG A 86 2.43 8.13 18.67
CA ARG A 86 1.58 9.17 18.06
C ARG A 86 2.07 9.68 16.69
N PRO A 87 3.37 9.97 16.46
CA PRO A 87 3.80 10.46 15.14
C PRO A 87 3.59 9.40 14.05
N MET A 88 3.83 8.12 14.36
CA MET A 88 3.65 7.02 13.42
C MET A 88 2.17 6.80 13.06
N LYS A 89 1.26 6.99 14.01
CA LYS A 89 -0.21 7.02 13.76
C LYS A 89 -0.62 8.16 12.85
N ASN A 90 -0.10 9.36 13.07
CA ASN A 90 -0.44 10.51 12.24
C ASN A 90 0.07 10.33 10.80
N ILE A 91 1.30 9.86 10.63
CA ILE A 91 1.85 9.52 9.30
C ILE A 91 0.95 8.47 8.65
N ASN A 92 0.58 7.41 9.37
CA ASN A 92 -0.31 6.38 8.83
C ASN A 92 -1.64 6.96 8.33
N ILE A 93 -2.28 7.86 9.09
CA ILE A 93 -3.55 8.50 8.69
C ILE A 93 -3.38 9.38 7.44
N ILE A 94 -2.31 10.18 7.37
CA ILE A 94 -2.02 11.04 6.21
C ILE A 94 -1.76 10.18 4.97
N THR A 95 -0.95 9.13 5.14
CA THR A 95 -0.64 8.17 4.08
C THR A 95 -1.92 7.45 3.64
N TYR A 96 -2.76 6.97 4.54
CA TYR A 96 -4.04 6.35 4.21
C TYR A 96 -4.97 7.29 3.44
N PHE A 97 -5.15 8.51 3.95
CA PHE A 97 -6.03 9.50 3.33
C PHE A 97 -5.56 9.89 1.93
N GLY A 98 -4.27 10.18 1.76
CA GLY A 98 -3.76 10.50 0.43
C GLY A 98 -3.84 9.30 -0.53
N ALA A 99 -3.71 8.06 -0.06
CA ALA A 99 -3.91 6.88 -0.90
C ALA A 99 -5.35 6.83 -1.46
N GLN A 100 -6.34 7.07 -0.60
CA GLN A 100 -7.74 7.15 -1.00
C GLN A 100 -8.00 8.29 -1.99
N VAL A 101 -7.40 9.46 -1.75
CA VAL A 101 -7.51 10.62 -2.66
C VAL A 101 -6.87 10.31 -4.01
N LEU A 102 -5.68 9.73 -4.06
CA LEU A 102 -5.03 9.35 -5.32
C LEU A 102 -5.87 8.33 -6.10
N LEU A 103 -6.41 7.32 -5.43
CA LEU A 103 -7.31 6.34 -6.05
C LEU A 103 -8.62 7.01 -6.53
N ALA A 104 -9.22 7.90 -5.77
CA ALA A 104 -10.41 8.64 -6.20
C ALA A 104 -10.12 9.54 -7.41
N CYS A 105 -8.96 10.19 -7.45
CA CYS A 105 -8.52 10.98 -8.60
C CYS A 105 -8.39 10.13 -9.87
N THR A 106 -8.10 8.83 -9.79
CA THR A 106 -8.08 7.97 -11.00
C THR A 106 -9.45 7.90 -11.67
N ILE A 107 -10.54 7.95 -10.91
CA ILE A 107 -11.91 7.95 -11.45
C ILE A 107 -12.15 9.19 -12.31
N LEU A 108 -11.70 10.36 -11.84
CA LEU A 108 -11.85 11.63 -12.56
C LEU A 108 -11.01 11.74 -13.83
N VAL A 109 -9.94 10.94 -13.93
CA VAL A 109 -9.08 10.92 -15.12
C VAL A 109 -9.50 9.82 -16.09
N ILE A 110 -10.16 8.76 -15.61
CA ILE A 110 -10.71 7.65 -16.42
C ILE A 110 -12.03 8.02 -17.09
N SER A 111 -12.82 8.91 -16.48
CA SER A 111 -14.06 9.48 -17.06
C SER A 111 -13.78 10.43 -18.22
#